data_AF-A0A832G6S3-F1
#
_entry.id   AF-A0A832G6S3-F1
#
_cell.length_a   1.000
_cell.length_b   1.000
_cell.length_c   1.000
_cell.angle_alpha   90.00
_cell.angle_beta   90.00
_cell.angle_gamma   90.00
#
_symmetry.space_group_name_H-M   'P 1'
#
loop_
_entity.id
_entity.type
_entity.pdbx_description
1 polymer ?
#
loop_
_entity_poly.entity_id
_entity_poly.type
_entity_poly.pdbx_seq_one_letter_code
_entity_poly.pdbx_strand_id
1 'polypeptide(L)'
;MRRAYLKFTIFLILFFQIHCLAQDKRFTHGAENGYMWIDYEKYSIMRDMKYDYLSSMLERQRVINLFQLQNDSLGCKEEIKTLLKANEQNQLDLSLMVKQIDKFYSEEKLRIVPIVFAYCYCVKEMAGRSKKELTEYLISILKFSESEQ
;
A
#
# COMPACT_ATOMS: atom_id res chain seq x y z
N MET A 1 50.03 -9.36 6.67
CA MET A 1 49.15 -8.18 6.56
C MET A 1 48.20 -8.23 5.35
N ARG A 2 48.68 -8.29 4.09
CA ARG A 2 47.82 -8.32 2.88
C ARG A 2 46.66 -9.33 2.88
N ARG A 3 46.87 -10.57 3.35
CA ARG A 3 45.82 -11.61 3.42
C ARG A 3 44.74 -11.31 4.48
N ALA A 4 45.07 -10.60 5.56
CA ALA A 4 44.11 -10.22 6.59
C ALA A 4 43.21 -9.08 6.11
N TYR A 5 43.78 -8.09 5.40
CA TYR A 5 43.02 -7.03 4.75
C TYR A 5 42.06 -7.58 3.70
N LEU A 6 42.49 -8.53 2.86
CA LEU A 6 41.61 -9.14 1.85
C LEU A 6 40.40 -9.87 2.49
N LYS A 7 40.63 -10.62 3.57
CA LYS A 7 39.55 -11.30 4.31
C LYS A 7 38.58 -10.29 4.93
N PHE A 8 39.10 -9.19 5.49
CA PHE A 8 38.30 -8.12 6.07
C PHE A 8 37.44 -7.38 5.03
N THR A 9 37.99 -7.10 3.85
CA THR A 9 37.25 -6.48 2.74
C THR A 9 36.14 -7.38 2.22
N ILE A 10 36.40 -8.69 2.05
CA ILE A 10 35.37 -9.66 1.64
C ILE A 10 34.25 -9.73 2.69
N PHE A 11 34.59 -9.74 3.98
CA PHE A 11 33.61 -9.72 5.06
C PHE A 11 32.72 -8.47 5.01
N LEU A 12 33.29 -7.28 4.80
CA LEU A 12 32.54 -6.03 4.65
C LEU A 12 31.59 -6.05 3.44
N ILE A 13 32.04 -6.56 2.30
CA ILE A 13 31.21 -6.68 1.09
C ILE A 13 30.03 -7.63 1.33
N LEU A 14 30.28 -8.79 1.93
CA LEU A 14 29.23 -9.76 2.27
C LEU A 14 28.24 -9.18 3.28
N PHE A 15 28.74 -8.50 4.31
CA PHE A 15 27.90 -7.85 5.32
C PHE A 15 26.99 -6.77 4.71
N PHE A 16 27.54 -5.95 3.82
CA PHE A 16 26.79 -4.91 3.11
C PHE A 16 25.74 -5.50 2.16
N GLN A 17 26.08 -6.57 1.43
CA GLN A 17 25.12 -7.28 0.58
C GLN A 17 23.95 -7.86 1.37
N ILE A 18 24.21 -8.44 2.56
CA ILE A 18 23.16 -8.95 3.44
C ILE A 18 22.25 -7.80 3.92
N HIS A 19 22.82 -6.63 4.27
CA HIS A 19 22.05 -5.48 4.73
C HIS A 19 21.21 -4.83 3.62
N CYS A 20 21.73 -4.75 2.39
CA CYS A 20 20.96 -4.26 1.24
C CYS A 20 19.78 -5.19 0.90
N LEU A 21 19.98 -6.51 1.00
CA LEU A 21 18.92 -7.49 0.75
C LEU A 21 17.89 -7.57 1.88
N ALA A 22 18.27 -7.19 3.10
CA ALA A 22 17.40 -7.16 4.27
C ALA A 22 16.63 -5.84 4.44
N GLN A 23 16.71 -4.90 3.49
CA GLN A 23 15.89 -3.70 3.53
C GLN A 23 14.42 -4.08 3.52
N ASP A 24 13.71 -3.57 4.52
CA ASP A 24 12.33 -3.94 4.77
C ASP A 24 11.44 -3.42 3.64
N LYS A 25 10.97 -4.34 2.79
CA LYS A 25 10.03 -4.04 1.69
C LYS A 25 8.66 -3.59 2.19
N ARG A 26 8.41 -3.61 3.51
CA ARG A 26 7.16 -3.23 4.17
C ARG A 26 6.69 -1.81 3.89
N PHE A 27 7.60 -0.89 3.61
CA PHE A 27 7.27 0.53 3.48
C PHE A 27 7.63 1.09 2.10
N THR A 28 6.77 1.98 1.63
CA THR A 28 7.02 2.85 0.47
C THR A 28 6.78 4.27 0.93
N HIS A 29 7.81 5.12 0.86
CA HIS A 29 7.76 6.50 1.35
C HIS A 29 7.28 6.65 2.80
N GLY A 30 7.64 5.69 3.66
CA GLY A 30 7.21 5.66 5.06
C GLY A 30 5.78 5.17 5.31
N ALA A 31 5.03 4.79 4.26
CA ALA A 31 3.70 4.20 4.37
C ALA A 31 3.73 2.68 4.16
N GLU A 32 2.93 1.93 4.93
CA GLU A 32 2.81 0.48 4.74
C GLU A 32 2.24 0.14 3.35
N ASN A 33 2.81 -0.88 2.70
CA ASN A 33 2.47 -1.26 1.32
C ASN A 33 1.98 -2.72 1.22
N GLY A 34 1.85 -3.23 -0.01
CA GLY A 34 1.35 -4.58 -0.27
C GLY A 34 2.23 -5.72 0.25
N TYR A 35 3.53 -5.50 0.48
CA TYR A 35 4.37 -6.51 1.14
C TYR A 35 3.93 -6.72 2.59
N MET A 36 3.63 -5.63 3.31
CA MET A 36 3.04 -5.71 4.65
C MET A 36 1.66 -6.39 4.61
N TRP A 37 0.84 -6.01 3.64
CA TRP A 37 -0.52 -6.51 3.51
C TRP A 37 -0.57 -8.03 3.37
N ILE A 38 0.35 -8.61 2.59
CA ILE A 38 0.45 -10.06 2.38
C ILE A 38 1.02 -10.76 3.62
N ASP A 39 1.97 -10.14 4.32
CA ASP A 39 2.53 -10.72 5.54
C ASP A 39 1.49 -10.89 6.66
N TYR A 40 0.40 -10.09 6.67
CA TYR A 40 -0.72 -10.30 7.59
C TYR A 40 -1.38 -11.68 7.46
N GLU A 41 -1.33 -12.33 6.29
CA GLU A 41 -1.88 -13.69 6.11
C GLU A 41 -0.93 -14.81 6.54
N LYS A 42 0.36 -14.50 6.64
CA LYS A 42 1.40 -15.51 6.86
C LYS A 42 1.35 -16.10 8.27
N TYR A 43 0.77 -15.37 9.23
CA TYR A 43 0.63 -15.79 10.61
C TYR A 43 -0.84 -16.07 10.93
N SER A 44 -1.17 -17.34 11.20
CA SER A 44 -2.55 -17.80 11.45
C SER A 44 -3.26 -17.12 12.64
N ILE A 45 -2.49 -16.50 13.54
CA ILE A 45 -2.96 -15.72 14.70
C ILE A 45 -3.39 -14.28 14.31
N MET A 46 -3.11 -13.86 13.08
CA MET A 46 -3.26 -12.48 12.60
C MET A 46 -4.38 -12.31 11.56
N ARG A 47 -5.36 -13.23 11.53
CA ARG A 47 -6.42 -13.27 10.50
C ARG A 47 -7.19 -11.95 10.38
N ASP A 48 -7.34 -11.23 11.48
CA ASP A 48 -8.10 -9.98 11.53
C ASP A 48 -7.24 -8.72 11.34
N MET A 49 -5.91 -8.84 11.19
CA MET A 49 -5.02 -7.69 11.10
C MET A 49 -5.28 -6.78 9.89
N LYS A 50 -5.71 -7.34 8.77
CA LYS A 50 -6.14 -6.55 7.60
C LYS A 50 -7.34 -5.67 7.94
N TYR A 51 -8.28 -6.21 8.71
CA TYR A 51 -9.48 -5.50 9.15
C TYR A 51 -9.13 -4.43 10.19
N ASP A 52 -8.30 -4.77 11.18
CA ASP A 52 -7.84 -3.84 12.21
C ASP A 52 -7.03 -2.70 11.60
N TYR A 53 -6.11 -3.01 10.69
CA TYR A 53 -5.33 -2.03 9.95
C TYR A 53 -6.24 -1.11 9.16
N LEU A 54 -7.15 -1.67 8.36
CA LEU A 54 -8.04 -0.88 7.51
C LEU A 54 -8.98 -0.01 8.36
N SER A 55 -9.55 -0.56 9.43
CA SER A 55 -10.37 0.18 10.40
C SER A 55 -9.60 1.34 11.03
N SER A 56 -8.38 1.08 11.52
CA SER A 56 -7.51 2.12 12.09
C SER A 56 -7.08 3.17 11.06
N MET A 57 -6.82 2.76 9.81
CA MET A 57 -6.52 3.67 8.72
C MET A 57 -7.72 4.59 8.45
N LEU A 58 -8.92 4.04 8.32
CA LEU A 58 -10.14 4.81 8.06
C LEU A 58 -10.51 5.74 9.23
N GLU A 59 -10.36 5.28 10.47
CA GLU A 59 -10.62 6.11 11.64
C GLU A 59 -9.61 7.27 11.72
N ARG A 60 -8.32 7.03 11.42
CA ARG A 60 -7.34 8.12 11.30
C ARG A 60 -7.72 9.11 10.21
N GLN A 61 -8.19 8.65 9.06
CA GLN A 61 -8.67 9.55 7.99
C GLN A 61 -9.86 10.39 8.45
N ARG A 62 -10.78 9.80 9.24
CA ARG A 62 -11.96 10.46 9.78
C ARG A 62 -11.63 11.49 10.85
N VAL A 63 -10.84 11.11 11.85
CA VAL A 63 -10.49 11.95 13.01
C VAL A 63 -9.62 13.12 12.58
N ILE A 64 -8.67 12.89 11.68
CA ILE A 64 -7.70 13.92 11.30
C ILE A 64 -8.36 14.95 10.35
N ASN A 65 -9.51 14.66 9.71
CA ASN A 65 -10.18 15.58 8.75
C ASN A 65 -9.25 16.06 7.59
N LEU A 66 -8.06 15.49 7.52
CA LEU A 66 -6.84 15.96 6.86
C LEU A 66 -6.26 14.76 6.10
N PHE A 67 -6.82 14.49 4.94
CA PHE A 67 -5.91 14.31 3.83
C PHE A 67 -5.50 15.69 3.35
N GLN A 68 -4.58 16.31 4.08
CA GLN A 68 -3.53 17.13 3.46
C GLN A 68 -2.53 16.18 2.79
N LEU A 69 -3.01 15.28 1.93
CA LEU A 69 -2.18 14.83 0.83
C LEU A 69 -2.08 16.07 -0.04
N GLN A 70 -0.95 16.77 -0.01
CA GLN A 70 -0.69 17.92 -0.88
C GLN A 70 -0.85 17.59 -2.38
N ASN A 71 -1.11 16.32 -2.74
CA ASN A 71 -1.67 15.89 -4.01
C ASN A 71 -3.12 15.40 -3.84
N ASP A 72 -4.08 16.32 -3.99
CA ASP A 72 -5.52 16.00 -4.10
C ASP A 72 -5.82 14.98 -5.23
N SER A 73 -4.90 14.82 -6.20
CA SER A 73 -5.03 13.91 -7.34
C SER A 73 -4.95 12.43 -7.00
N LEU A 74 -4.24 12.04 -5.94
CA LEU A 74 -4.05 10.63 -5.57
C LEU A 74 -5.04 10.14 -4.51
N GLY A 75 -5.87 11.03 -3.96
CA GLY A 75 -6.92 10.68 -3.01
C GLY A 75 -8.19 10.13 -3.67
N CYS A 76 -9.11 9.66 -2.84
CA CYS A 76 -10.42 9.13 -3.26
C CYS A 76 -11.61 9.76 -2.49
N LYS A 77 -11.41 10.94 -1.88
CA LYS A 77 -12.41 11.58 -1.01
C LYS A 77 -13.76 11.81 -1.70
N GLU A 78 -13.75 12.26 -2.94
CA GLU A 78 -14.98 12.55 -3.68
C GLU A 78 -15.70 11.27 -4.10
N GLU A 79 -14.95 10.20 -4.43
CA GLU A 79 -15.56 8.89 -4.70
C GLU A 79 -16.17 8.28 -3.43
N ILE A 80 -15.51 8.39 -2.28
CA ILE A 80 -16.08 7.98 -0.98
C ILE A 80 -17.40 8.73 -0.73
N LYS A 81 -17.42 10.06 -0.90
CA LYS A 81 -18.66 10.84 -0.75
C LYS A 81 -19.75 10.38 -1.72
N THR A 82 -19.39 10.04 -2.95
CA THR A 82 -20.34 9.58 -3.98
C THR A 82 -20.95 8.26 -3.57
N LEU A 83 -20.13 7.29 -3.16
CA LEU A 83 -20.57 5.98 -2.68
C LEU A 83 -21.42 6.07 -1.41
N LEU A 84 -21.06 6.95 -0.47
CA LEU A 84 -21.84 7.19 0.76
C LEU A 84 -23.18 7.88 0.49
N LYS A 85 -23.28 8.71 -0.54
CA LYS A 85 -24.55 9.37 -0.94
C LYS A 85 -25.46 8.43 -1.73
N ALA A 86 -24.90 7.49 -2.48
CA ALA A 86 -25.65 6.49 -3.25
C ALA A 86 -26.19 5.33 -2.37
N ASN A 87 -26.09 5.43 -1.04
CA ASN A 87 -26.03 4.28 -0.15
C ASN A 87 -27.42 3.73 0.26
N GLU A 88 -28.01 2.93 -0.63
CA GLU A 88 -29.00 1.89 -0.28
C GLU A 88 -28.37 0.49 -0.07
N GLN A 89 -27.05 0.30 -0.31
CA GLN A 89 -26.46 -1.05 -0.47
C GLN A 89 -25.11 -1.35 0.20
N ASN A 90 -24.63 -0.59 1.18
CA ASN A 90 -23.45 -0.99 1.98
C ASN A 90 -22.15 -1.20 1.14
N GLN A 91 -21.95 -0.39 0.09
CA GLN A 91 -20.88 -0.56 -0.91
C GLN A 91 -19.44 -0.36 -0.35
N LEU A 92 -19.29 0.14 0.88
CA LEU A 92 -18.00 0.32 1.56
C LEU A 92 -17.85 -0.61 2.78
N ASP A 93 -18.38 -1.84 2.69
CA ASP A 93 -18.14 -2.87 3.70
C ASP A 93 -16.63 -3.18 3.82
N LEU A 94 -16.14 -3.30 5.07
CA LEU A 94 -14.73 -3.62 5.35
C LEU A 94 -14.32 -4.96 4.74
N SER A 95 -15.18 -5.98 4.78
CA SER A 95 -14.83 -7.30 4.23
C SER A 95 -14.75 -7.29 2.70
N LEU A 96 -15.62 -6.51 2.06
CA LEU A 96 -15.52 -6.27 0.62
C LEU A 96 -14.21 -5.55 0.28
N MET A 97 -13.86 -4.50 1.02
CA MET A 97 -12.63 -3.74 0.78
C MET A 97 -11.38 -4.58 0.97
N VAL A 98 -11.31 -5.41 2.01
CA VAL A 98 -10.20 -6.35 2.22
C VAL A 98 -10.03 -7.24 0.99
N LYS A 99 -11.11 -7.85 0.49
CA LYS A 99 -11.07 -8.72 -0.71
C LYS A 99 -10.61 -7.97 -1.97
N GLN A 100 -11.03 -6.71 -2.15
CA GLN A 100 -10.59 -5.92 -3.30
C GLN A 100 -9.11 -5.58 -3.22
N ILE A 101 -8.60 -5.24 -2.03
CA ILE A 101 -7.17 -4.98 -1.80
C ILE A 101 -6.34 -6.26 -1.97
N ASP A 102 -6.86 -7.42 -1.54
CA ASP A 102 -6.22 -8.73 -1.79
C ASP A 102 -6.07 -8.99 -3.28
N LYS A 103 -7.14 -8.74 -4.06
CA LYS A 103 -7.10 -8.86 -5.51
C LYS A 103 -6.09 -7.88 -6.12
N PHE A 104 -6.05 -6.64 -5.66
CA PHE A 104 -5.08 -5.65 -6.13
C PHE A 104 -3.63 -6.12 -5.91
N TYR A 105 -3.31 -6.67 -4.73
CA TYR A 105 -1.96 -7.15 -4.41
C TYR A 105 -1.65 -8.58 -4.87
N SER A 106 -2.59 -9.23 -5.57
CA SER A 106 -2.32 -10.51 -6.25
C SER A 106 -1.23 -10.37 -7.32
N GLU A 107 -1.09 -9.18 -7.91
CA GLU A 107 0.00 -8.84 -8.82
C GLU A 107 1.23 -8.36 -8.04
N GLU A 108 2.34 -9.10 -8.13
CA GLU A 108 3.56 -8.82 -7.36
C GLU A 108 4.11 -7.39 -7.57
N LYS A 109 4.09 -6.91 -8.81
CA LYS A 109 4.53 -5.55 -9.15
C LYS A 109 3.74 -4.44 -8.42
N LEU A 110 2.52 -4.75 -7.98
CA LEU A 110 1.67 -3.77 -7.29
C LEU A 110 1.96 -3.72 -5.78
N ARG A 111 2.75 -4.65 -5.23
CA ARG A 111 3.03 -4.71 -3.78
C ARG A 111 3.83 -3.54 -3.25
N ILE A 112 4.56 -2.83 -4.11
CA ILE A 112 5.25 -1.59 -3.75
C ILE A 112 4.27 -0.43 -3.49
N VAL A 113 3.02 -0.53 -3.95
CA VAL A 113 2.04 0.55 -3.78
C VAL A 113 1.58 0.62 -2.31
N PRO A 114 1.61 1.80 -1.65
CA PRO A 114 1.02 2.01 -0.33
C PRO A 114 -0.44 1.56 -0.22
N ILE A 115 -0.82 0.98 0.92
CA ILE A 115 -2.18 0.42 1.15
C ILE A 115 -3.26 1.48 0.97
N VAL A 116 -2.99 2.72 1.34
CA VAL A 116 -3.94 3.84 1.17
C VAL A 116 -4.27 4.12 -0.31
N PHE A 117 -3.32 3.95 -1.22
CA PHE A 117 -3.53 4.15 -2.65
C PHE A 117 -4.19 2.94 -3.31
N ALA A 118 -3.85 1.73 -2.86
CA ALA A 118 -4.58 0.52 -3.25
C ALA A 118 -6.06 0.61 -2.83
N TYR A 119 -6.33 1.06 -1.60
CA TYR A 119 -7.68 1.36 -1.13
C TYR A 119 -8.39 2.37 -2.05
N CYS A 120 -7.73 3.48 -2.38
CA CYS A 120 -8.32 4.49 -3.25
C CYS A 120 -8.53 4.03 -4.69
N TYR A 121 -7.68 3.17 -5.23
CA TYR A 121 -7.93 2.51 -6.51
C TYR A 121 -9.23 1.71 -6.47
N CYS A 122 -9.40 0.87 -5.44
CA CYS A 122 -10.59 0.04 -5.26
C CYS A 122 -11.86 0.90 -5.11
N VAL A 123 -11.80 1.98 -4.33
CA VAL A 123 -12.91 2.93 -4.18
C VAL A 123 -13.27 3.58 -5.51
N LYS A 124 -12.28 4.00 -6.31
CA LYS A 124 -12.52 4.59 -7.65
C LYS A 124 -13.16 3.59 -8.60
N GLU A 125 -12.72 2.33 -8.56
CA GLU A 125 -13.31 1.25 -9.36
C GLU A 125 -14.79 1.03 -8.99
N MET A 126 -15.09 0.93 -7.70
CA MET A 126 -16.47 0.75 -7.22
C MET A 126 -17.37 1.95 -7.51
N ALA A 127 -16.82 3.17 -7.49
CA ALA A 127 -17.53 4.38 -7.89
C ALA A 127 -17.83 4.45 -9.40
N GLY A 128 -17.43 3.43 -10.17
CA GLY A 128 -17.72 3.33 -11.60
C GLY A 128 -16.82 4.20 -12.47
N ARG A 129 -15.62 4.56 -12.00
CA ARG A 129 -14.63 5.28 -12.82
C ARG A 129 -14.28 4.46 -14.06
N SER A 130 -14.04 5.16 -15.17
CA SER A 130 -13.73 4.50 -16.44
C SER A 130 -12.41 3.74 -16.35
N LYS A 131 -12.25 2.68 -17.16
CA LYS A 131 -10.98 1.94 -17.27
C LYS A 131 -9.78 2.86 -17.59
N LYS A 132 -10.03 3.91 -18.37
CA LYS A 132 -9.02 4.93 -18.71
C LYS A 132 -8.55 5.67 -17.47
N GLU A 133 -9.48 6.23 -16.69
CA GLU A 133 -9.16 6.92 -15.42
C GLU A 133 -8.45 6.00 -14.42
N LEU A 134 -8.90 4.75 -14.29
CA LEU A 134 -8.25 3.76 -13.41
C LEU A 134 -6.81 3.46 -13.84
N THR A 135 -6.56 3.38 -15.15
CA THR A 135 -5.21 3.15 -15.69
C THR A 135 -4.31 4.35 -15.44
N GLU A 136 -4.80 5.57 -15.67
CA GLU A 136 -4.06 6.81 -15.40
C GLU A 136 -3.72 6.96 -13.92
N TYR A 137 -4.68 6.64 -13.05
CA TYR A 137 -4.46 6.61 -11.60
C TYR A 137 -3.41 5.55 -11.21
N LEU A 138 -3.51 4.32 -11.75
CA LEU A 138 -2.55 3.24 -11.49
C LEU A 138 -1.12 3.63 -11.89
N ILE A 139 -0.95 4.27 -13.05
CA ILE A 139 0.35 4.78 -13.50
C ILE A 139 0.88 5.83 -12.52
N SER A 140 0.01 6.71 -12.03
CA SER A 140 0.40 7.79 -11.13
C SER A 140 0.86 7.27 -9.76
N ILE A 141 0.16 6.29 -9.20
CA ILE A 141 0.54 5.68 -7.91
C ILE A 141 1.77 4.79 -8.04
N LEU A 142 2.00 4.13 -9.19
CA LEU A 142 3.23 3.39 -9.45
C LEU A 142 4.43 4.33 -9.56
N LYS A 143 4.31 5.42 -10.33
CA LYS A 143 5.36 6.45 -10.40
C LYS A 143 5.71 7.04 -9.04
N PHE A 144 4.70 7.31 -8.21
CA PHE A 144 4.93 7.73 -6.83
C PHE A 144 5.68 6.66 -6.03
N SER A 145 5.30 5.39 -6.19
CA SER A 145 5.87 4.29 -5.41
C SER A 145 7.30 3.93 -5.82
N GLU A 146 7.67 4.21 -7.07
CA GLU A 146 9.00 3.94 -7.63
C GLU A 146 9.97 5.13 -7.54
N SER A 147 9.49 6.34 -7.27
CA SER A 147 10.37 7.51 -7.14
C SER A 147 11.27 7.36 -5.91
N GLU A 148 12.55 7.69 -6.05
CA GLU A 148 13.45 7.81 -4.89
C GLU A 148 13.03 8.98 -4.00
N GLN A 149 13.27 8.84 -2.69
CA GLN A 149 12.87 9.78 -1.65
C GLN A 149 13.91 10.89 -1.48
#